data_AF-A0A099KY92-F1
#
_entry.id   AF-A0A099KY92-F1
#
_cell.length_a   1.000
_cell.length_b   1.000
_cell.length_c   1.000
_cell.angle_alpha   90.00
_cell.angle_beta   90.00
_cell.angle_gamma   90.00
#
_symmetry.space_group_name_H-M   'P 1'
#
loop_
_entity.id
_entity.type
_entity.pdbx_description
1 polymer ?
#
loop_
_entity_poly.entity_id
_entity_poly.type
_entity_poly.pdbx_seq_one_letter_code
_entity_poly.pdbx_strand_id
1 'polypeptide(L)'
;MNLLKLETYIKQSKIIALIAIVIAIIAWLMDVSGMVYECPYCRVQRSVIGILGLILVLPISSHWLGKYAALVIGFFGAVVAANQHFMGWKKVSAGEFVLKLPVDPFLLSGIALTMIIGLMYIIMIKKR
;
A
#
# COMPACT_ATOMS: atom_id res chain seq x y z
N MET A 1 -19.23 6.81 15.68
CA MET A 1 -18.97 6.07 14.43
C MET A 1 -18.62 4.64 14.78
N ASN A 2 -19.24 3.64 14.15
CA ASN A 2 -18.90 2.24 14.42
C ASN A 2 -17.75 1.82 13.50
N LEU A 3 -16.52 1.78 14.05
CA LEU A 3 -15.27 1.56 13.32
C LEU A 3 -15.13 0.15 12.72
N LEU A 4 -15.97 -0.80 13.16
CA LEU A 4 -15.97 -2.17 12.65
C LEU A 4 -16.92 -2.37 11.45
N LYS A 5 -17.70 -1.34 11.09
CA LYS A 5 -18.60 -1.43 9.93
C LYS A 5 -17.87 -1.07 8.64
N LEU A 6 -17.86 -2.00 7.69
CA LEU A 6 -17.29 -1.82 6.34
C LEU A 6 -17.88 -0.61 5.60
N GLU A 7 -19.18 -0.37 5.79
CA GLU A 7 -19.92 0.77 5.19
C GLU A 7 -19.30 2.13 5.53
N THR A 8 -18.73 2.26 6.74
CA THR A 8 -18.03 3.48 7.18
C THR A 8 -16.84 3.78 6.26
N TYR A 9 -16.05 2.76 5.93
CA TYR A 9 -14.87 2.89 5.07
C TYR A 9 -15.24 3.11 3.60
N ILE A 10 -16.32 2.51 3.13
CA ILE A 10 -16.83 2.78 1.77
C ILE A 10 -17.29 4.24 1.66
N LYS A 11 -18.04 4.73 2.65
CA LYS A 11 -18.51 6.13 2.70
C LYS A 11 -17.34 7.12 2.78
N GLN A 12 -16.29 6.77 3.51
CA GLN A 12 -15.09 7.60 3.68
C GLN A 12 -13.96 7.23 2.72
N SER A 13 -14.24 6.47 1.65
CA SER A 13 -13.24 5.97 0.70
C SER A 13 -12.38 7.07 0.09
N LYS A 14 -12.95 8.26 -0.17
CA LYS A 14 -12.19 9.43 -0.65
C LYS A 14 -11.14 9.92 0.34
N ILE A 15 -11.46 9.91 1.65
CA ILE A 15 -10.52 10.32 2.70
C ILE A 15 -9.38 9.30 2.80
N ILE A 16 -9.72 8.01 2.79
CA ILE A 16 -8.73 6.92 2.79
C ILE A 16 -7.79 7.04 1.59
N ALA A 17 -8.35 7.29 0.41
CA ALA A 17 -7.59 7.46 -0.81
C ALA A 17 -6.66 8.69 -0.76
N LEU A 18 -7.15 9.82 -0.23
CA LEU A 18 -6.34 11.03 -0.06
C LEU A 18 -5.18 10.78 0.93
N ILE A 19 -5.45 10.11 2.05
CA ILE A 19 -4.41 9.73 3.02
C ILE A 19 -3.36 8.84 2.36
N ALA A 20 -3.77 7.84 1.58
CA ALA A 20 -2.84 6.97 0.86
C ALA A 20 -1.95 7.74 -0.13
N ILE A 21 -2.52 8.70 -0.87
CA ILE A 21 -1.77 9.56 -1.79
C ILE A 21 -0.75 10.41 -1.01
N VAL A 22 -1.16 11.03 0.10
CA VAL A 22 -0.26 11.84 0.95
C VAL A 22 0.90 11.00 1.48
N ILE A 23 0.62 9.79 1.98
CA ILE A 23 1.65 8.85 2.43
C ILE A 23 2.62 8.51 1.30
N ALA A 24 2.12 8.22 0.10
CA ALA A 24 2.95 7.90 -1.06
C ALA A 24 3.85 9.08 -1.48
N ILE A 25 3.32 10.31 -1.45
CA ILE A 25 4.08 11.52 -1.77
C ILE A 25 5.19 11.75 -0.73
N ILE A 26 4.86 11.68 0.56
CA ILE A 26 5.85 11.84 1.63
C ILE A 26 6.96 10.78 1.51
N ALA A 27 6.59 9.51 1.28
CA ALA A 27 7.55 8.43 1.10
C ALA A 27 8.45 8.61 -0.13
N TRP A 28 7.93 9.19 -1.21
CA TRP A 28 8.73 9.55 -2.39
C TRP A 28 9.68 10.72 -2.11
N LEU A 29 9.20 11.75 -1.41
CA LEU A 29 10.03 12.90 -1.04
C LEU A 29 11.21 12.48 -0.16
N MET A 30 10.99 11.57 0.80
CA MET A 30 12.04 11.06 1.68
C MET A 30 13.12 10.26 0.92
N ASP A 31 12.74 9.54 -0.14
CA ASP A 31 13.69 8.77 -0.95
C ASP A 31 14.50 9.67 -1.88
N VAL A 32 13.85 10.62 -2.55
CA VAL A 32 14.52 11.56 -3.46
C VAL A 32 15.43 12.53 -2.70
N SER A 33 15.09 12.87 -1.45
CA SER A 33 15.95 13.69 -0.58
C SER A 33 17.12 12.90 0.05
N GLY A 34 17.26 11.60 -0.24
CA GLY A 34 18.31 10.76 0.33
C GLY A 34 18.17 10.49 1.84
N MET A 35 16.99 10.74 2.43
CA MET A 35 16.75 10.48 3.86
C MET A 35 16.54 8.99 4.16
N VAL A 36 16.27 8.19 3.13
CA VAL A 36 16.11 6.73 3.21
C VAL A 36 17.00 6.08 2.17
N TYR A 37 17.53 4.89 2.49
CA TYR A 37 18.32 4.10 1.55
C TYR A 37 17.49 3.71 0.32
N GLU A 38 18.16 3.58 -0.82
CA GLU A 38 17.51 3.18 -2.06
C GLU A 38 17.03 1.74 -1.98
N CYS A 39 15.71 1.55 -2.03
CA CYS A 39 15.08 0.25 -1.88
C CYS A 39 14.12 -0.02 -3.05
N PRO A 40 14.46 -0.90 -4.01
CA PRO A 40 13.63 -1.12 -5.20
C PRO A 40 12.23 -1.64 -4.84
N TYR A 41 12.14 -2.55 -3.86
CA TYR A 41 10.85 -3.03 -3.34
C TYR A 41 9.99 -1.89 -2.79
N CYS A 42 10.60 -0.99 -2.03
CA CYS A 42 9.93 0.16 -1.41
C CYS A 42 9.47 1.17 -2.48
N ARG A 43 10.28 1.41 -3.53
CA ARG A 43 9.91 2.27 -4.66
C ARG A 43 8.67 1.77 -5.38
N VAL A 44 8.57 0.45 -5.59
CA VAL A 44 7.38 -0.17 -6.18
C VAL A 44 6.18 -0.05 -5.25
N GLN A 45 6.33 -0.39 -3.97
CA GLN A 45 5.23 -0.35 -2.99
C GLN A 45 4.61 1.06 -2.88
N ARG A 46 5.41 2.11 -2.71
CA ARG A 46 4.89 3.48 -2.60
C ARG A 46 4.22 3.96 -3.89
N SER A 47 4.73 3.55 -5.05
CA SER A 47 4.13 3.89 -6.35
C SER A 47 2.77 3.22 -6.51
N VAL A 48 2.67 1.94 -6.15
CA VAL A 48 1.41 1.19 -6.18
C VAL A 48 0.39 1.81 -5.23
N ILE A 49 0.78 2.16 -4.01
CA ILE A 49 -0.12 2.83 -3.04
C ILE A 49 -0.65 4.14 -3.62
N GLY A 50 0.23 4.97 -4.19
CA GLY A 50 -0.15 6.24 -4.82
C GLY A 50 -1.12 6.04 -6.00
N ILE A 51 -0.83 5.09 -6.89
CA ILE A 51 -1.68 4.80 -8.06
C ILE A 51 -3.05 4.26 -7.63
N LEU A 52 -3.10 3.31 -6.68
CA LEU A 52 -4.37 2.79 -6.16
C LEU A 52 -5.18 3.88 -5.46
N GLY A 53 -4.52 4.78 -4.71
CA GLY A 53 -5.15 5.96 -4.14
C GLY A 53 -5.77 6.86 -5.21
N LEU A 54 -5.04 7.16 -6.28
CA LEU A 54 -5.55 7.94 -7.41
C LEU A 54 -6.76 7.26 -8.09
N ILE A 55 -6.67 5.96 -8.35
CA ILE A 55 -7.78 5.18 -8.92
C ILE A 55 -9.02 5.31 -8.03
N LEU A 56 -8.86 5.18 -6.70
CA LEU A 56 -9.96 5.21 -5.74
C LEU A 56 -10.62 6.61 -5.60
N VAL A 57 -9.84 7.70 -5.74
CA VAL A 57 -10.36 9.08 -5.76
C VAL A 57 -11.16 9.34 -7.04
N LEU A 58 -10.64 8.89 -8.18
CA LEU A 58 -11.23 9.15 -9.49
C LEU A 58 -12.54 8.35 -9.71
N PRO A 59 -13.47 8.85 -10.55
CA PRO A 59 -14.71 8.13 -10.86
C PRO A 59 -14.47 6.81 -11.59
N ILE A 60 -13.26 6.60 -12.14
CA ILE A 60 -12.87 5.36 -12.82
C ILE A 60 -12.88 4.14 -11.87
N SER A 61 -12.80 4.33 -10.55
CA SER A 61 -12.95 3.24 -9.57
C SER A 61 -14.26 2.47 -9.70
N SER A 62 -15.30 3.10 -10.23
CA SER A 62 -16.62 2.49 -10.41
C SER A 62 -16.79 1.81 -11.77
N HIS A 63 -15.85 2.04 -12.70
CA HIS A 63 -15.82 1.39 -14.01
C HIS A 63 -15.02 0.10 -13.97
N TRP A 64 -15.43 -0.90 -14.76
CA TRP A 64 -14.76 -2.21 -14.82
C TRP A 64 -13.27 -2.09 -15.19
N LEU A 65 -12.91 -1.17 -16.08
CA LEU A 65 -11.53 -0.96 -16.51
C LEU A 65 -10.65 -0.43 -15.37
N GLY A 66 -11.17 0.48 -14.54
CA GLY A 66 -10.46 0.97 -13.36
C GLY A 66 -10.27 -0.12 -12.31
N LYS A 67 -11.28 -0.98 -12.12
CA LYS A 67 -11.19 -2.14 -11.23
C LYS A 67 -10.17 -3.17 -11.73
N TYR A 68 -10.15 -3.44 -13.04
CA TYR A 68 -9.19 -4.35 -13.64
C TYR A 68 -7.75 -3.81 -13.53
N ALA A 69 -7.53 -2.53 -13.84
CA ALA A 69 -6.24 -1.89 -13.66
C ALA A 69 -5.79 -1.93 -12.19
N ALA A 70 -6.69 -1.66 -11.24
CA ALA A 70 -6.40 -1.77 -9.82
C ALA A 70 -6.03 -3.19 -9.39
N LEU A 71 -6.67 -4.23 -9.95
CA LEU A 71 -6.30 -5.62 -9.68
C LEU A 71 -4.89 -5.95 -10.17
N VAL A 72 -4.56 -5.58 -11.40
CA VAL A 72 -3.23 -5.86 -11.98
C VAL A 72 -2.13 -5.16 -11.17
N ILE A 73 -2.30 -3.86 -10.91
CA ILE A 73 -1.31 -3.03 -10.20
C ILE A 73 -1.24 -3.43 -8.72
N GLY A 74 -2.38 -3.67 -8.08
CA GLY A 74 -2.47 -4.08 -6.69
C GLY A 74 -1.89 -5.46 -6.46
N PHE A 75 -2.16 -6.43 -7.34
CA PHE A 75 -1.56 -7.76 -7.26
C PHE A 75 -0.03 -7.70 -7.38
N PHE A 76 0.48 -6.95 -8.36
CA PHE A 76 1.93 -6.76 -8.51
C PHE A 76 2.56 -6.17 -7.24
N GLY A 77 1.99 -5.08 -6.70
CA GLY A 77 2.49 -4.46 -5.47
C GLY A 77 2.40 -5.38 -4.25
N ALA A 78 1.32 -6.16 -4.14
CA ALA A 78 1.15 -7.13 -3.06
C ALA A 78 2.20 -8.24 -3.12
N VAL A 79 2.51 -8.77 -4.30
CA VAL A 79 3.58 -9.77 -4.49
C VAL A 79 4.94 -9.19 -4.07
N VAL A 80 5.26 -7.97 -4.50
CA VAL A 80 6.51 -7.29 -4.13
C VAL A 80 6.60 -7.06 -2.63
N ALA A 81 5.52 -6.62 -1.99
CA ALA A 81 5.46 -6.41 -0.55
C ALA A 81 5.55 -7.73 0.24
N ALA A 82 4.84 -8.77 -0.21
CA ALA A 82 4.88 -10.10 0.40
C ALA A 82 6.29 -10.70 0.33
N ASN A 83 6.97 -10.58 -0.81
CA ASN A 83 8.35 -11.04 -0.96
C ASN A 83 9.31 -10.31 0.00
N GLN A 84 9.22 -8.98 0.11
CA GLN A 84 10.03 -8.22 1.06
C GLN A 84 9.73 -8.63 2.51
N HIS A 85 8.45 -8.78 2.85
CA HIS A 85 8.04 -9.15 4.20
C HIS A 85 8.50 -10.57 4.55
N PHE A 86 8.40 -11.51 3.60
CA PHE A 86 8.88 -12.88 3.76
C PHE A 86 10.40 -12.95 3.93
N MET A 87 11.17 -12.07 3.29
CA MET A 87 12.62 -11.98 3.56
C MET A 87 12.92 -11.63 5.03
N GLY A 88 12.08 -10.81 5.68
CA GLY A 88 12.21 -10.56 7.11
C GLY A 88 11.90 -11.80 7.95
N TRP A 89 10.82 -12.52 7.63
CA TRP A 89 10.51 -13.82 8.25
C TRP A 89 11.64 -14.85 8.07
N LYS A 90 12.28 -14.88 6.90
CA LYS A 90 13.44 -15.74 6.64
C LYS A 90 14.60 -15.43 7.60
N LYS A 91 14.88 -14.15 7.86
CA LYS A 91 15.90 -13.72 8.83
C LYS A 91 15.53 -14.09 10.26
N VAL A 92 14.25 -13.97 10.63
CA VAL A 92 13.73 -14.43 11.93
C VAL A 92 14.00 -15.92 12.12
N SER A 93 13.65 -16.72 11.11
CA SER A 93 13.87 -18.17 11.16
C SER A 93 15.35 -18.57 11.19
N ALA A 94 16.24 -17.75 10.64
CA ALA A 94 17.68 -17.98 10.66
C ALA A 94 18.36 -17.52 11.96
N GLY A 95 17.64 -16.84 12.88
CA GLY A 95 18.23 -16.26 14.09
C GLY A 95 19.05 -14.98 13.84
N GLU A 96 19.02 -14.44 12.62
CA GLU A 96 19.79 -13.24 12.19
C GLU A 96 18.94 -11.96 12.22
N PHE A 97 17.77 -12.00 12.84
CA PHE A 97 16.84 -10.88 12.82
C PHE A 97 17.28 -9.75 13.73
N VAL A 98 17.45 -8.56 13.14
CA VAL A 98 17.71 -7.32 13.86
C VAL A 98 16.68 -6.31 13.41
N LEU A 99 15.78 -5.94 14.33
CA LEU A 99 14.79 -4.90 14.11
C LEU A 99 15.47 -3.53 14.21
N LYS A 100 15.49 -2.76 13.11
CA LYS A 100 16.09 -1.42 13.07
C LYS A 100 15.00 -0.34 13.05
N LEU A 101 14.64 0.19 14.22
CA LEU A 101 13.72 1.32 14.34
C LEU A 101 14.42 2.65 13.99
N PRO A 102 13.71 3.65 13.43
CA PRO A 102 12.28 3.65 13.11
C PRO A 102 11.91 3.12 11.71
N VAL A 103 12.89 2.89 10.82
CA VAL A 103 12.65 2.52 9.41
C VAL A 103 13.14 1.09 9.14
N ASP A 104 12.39 0.11 9.64
CA ASP A 104 12.71 -1.29 9.42
C ASP A 104 12.00 -1.83 8.16
N PRO A 105 12.73 -2.41 7.18
CA PRO A 105 12.12 -2.92 5.96
C PRO A 105 11.07 -4.02 6.18
N PHE A 106 11.18 -4.83 7.24
CA PHE A 106 10.20 -5.89 7.53
C PHE A 106 8.87 -5.30 8.02
N LEU A 107 8.93 -4.30 8.89
CA LEU A 107 7.74 -3.60 9.38
C LEU A 107 7.07 -2.78 8.27
N LEU A 108 7.87 -2.00 7.53
CA LEU A 108 7.35 -1.17 6.43
C LEU A 108 6.67 -2.01 5.35
N SER A 109 7.24 -3.16 4.97
CA SER A 109 6.62 -4.01 3.95
C SER A 109 5.31 -4.65 4.41
N GLY A 110 5.18 -4.95 5.71
CA GLY A 110 3.92 -5.47 6.27
C GLY A 110 2.80 -4.41 6.24
N ILE A 111 3.14 -3.17 6.62
CA ILE A 111 2.21 -2.03 6.52
C ILE A 111 1.85 -1.76 5.06
N ALA A 112 2.83 -1.73 4.16
CA ALA A 112 2.61 -1.52 2.73
C ALA A 112 1.72 -2.62 2.13
N LEU A 113 1.96 -3.88 2.45
CA LEU A 113 1.11 -5.00 2.01
C LEU A 113 -0.34 -4.80 2.46
N THR A 114 -0.53 -4.44 3.72
CA THR A 114 -1.87 -4.21 4.29
C THR A 114 -2.59 -3.05 3.60
N MET A 115 -1.87 -1.94 3.35
CA MET A 115 -2.42 -0.79 2.62
C MET A 115 -2.80 -1.14 1.18
N ILE A 116 -1.93 -1.83 0.44
CA ILE A 116 -2.18 -2.22 -0.96
C ILE A 116 -3.43 -3.11 -1.06
N ILE A 117 -3.51 -4.15 -0.21
CA ILE A 117 -4.67 -5.05 -0.19
C ILE A 117 -5.94 -4.30 0.24
N GLY A 118 -5.86 -3.45 1.27
CA GLY A 118 -6.99 -2.65 1.73
C GLY A 118 -7.55 -1.70 0.66
N LEU A 119 -6.66 -0.97 -0.04
CA LEU A 119 -7.05 -0.09 -1.13
C LEU A 119 -7.68 -0.86 -2.28
N MET A 120 -7.07 -1.97 -2.70
CA MET A 120 -7.59 -2.84 -3.75
C MET A 120 -8.97 -3.39 -3.35
N TYR A 121 -9.15 -3.85 -2.12
CA TYR A 121 -10.42 -4.35 -1.61
C TYR A 121 -11.52 -3.27 -1.68
N ILE A 122 -11.24 -2.04 -1.21
CA ILE A 122 -12.19 -0.93 -1.26
C ILE A 122 -12.58 -0.60 -2.71
N ILE A 123 -11.62 -0.56 -3.64
CA ILE A 123 -11.90 -0.33 -5.08
C ILE A 123 -12.84 -1.40 -5.63
N MET A 124 -12.64 -2.67 -5.27
CA MET A 124 -13.44 -3.78 -5.78
C MET A 124 -14.89 -3.74 -5.28
N ILE A 125 -15.10 -3.46 -3.99
CA ILE A 125 -16.43 -3.46 -3.38
C ILE A 125 -17.21 -2.17 -3.62
N LYS A 126 -16.53 -1.07 -4.01
CA LYS A 126 -17.17 0.20 -4.32
C LYS A 126 -18.17 0.01 -5.46
N LYS A 127 -19.45 0.21 -5.17
CA LYS A 127 -20.53 0.25 -6.16
C LYS A 127 -20.65 1.65 -6.72
N ARG A 128 -21.21 1.73 -7.93
CA ARG A 128 -21.47 2.99 -8.65
C ARG A 128 -22.53 3.80 -7.93
#